data_AF-A0A947KFK8-F1
#
_entry.id   AF-A0A947KFK8-F1
#
_cell.length_a   1.000
_cell.length_b   1.000
_cell.length_c   1.000
_cell.angle_alpha   90.00
_cell.angle_beta   90.00
_cell.angle_gamma   90.00
#
_symmetry.space_group_name_H-M   'P 1'
#
loop_
_entity.id
_entity.type
_entity.pdbx_description
1 polymer ?
#
loop_
_entity_poly.entity_id
_entity_poly.type
_entity_poly.pdbx_seq_one_letter_code
_entity_poly.pdbx_strand_id
1 'polypeptide(L)'
;MVILAIDQGTTGIRSILFDQDGQIVDSRYMEYTQYYPKPGWVEHDPLNYREGIPARTGLELITAMNRIQVQMETITLPILVMHCSSDKMTNPSGSQELFDAVSSEDKTLKLYNGLIHNDPEKQQVFMILLI
;
A
#
# COMPACT_ATOMS: atom_id res chain seq x y z
N MET A 1 17.62 -11.88 -6.35
CA MET A 1 17.14 -10.82 -5.42
C MET A 1 15.67 -11.10 -5.14
N VAL A 2 15.16 -10.83 -3.93
CA VAL A 2 13.74 -11.01 -3.61
C VAL A 2 13.16 -9.71 -3.06
N ILE A 3 11.94 -9.37 -3.47
CA ILE A 3 11.20 -8.18 -3.00
C ILE A 3 10.10 -8.65 -2.06
N LEU A 4 10.06 -8.12 -0.83
CA LEU A 4 9.00 -8.36 0.14
C LEU A 4 7.97 -7.23 0.06
N ALA A 5 6.75 -7.56 -0.34
CA ALA A 5 5.59 -6.69 -0.22
C ALA A 5 4.83 -7.02 1.07
N ILE A 6 4.50 -6.00 1.86
CA ILE A 6 3.63 -6.12 3.04
C ILE A 6 2.43 -5.21 2.81
N ASP A 7 1.25 -5.80 2.79
CA ASP A 7 -0.03 -5.11 2.67
C ASP A 7 -0.79 -5.25 4.00
N GLN A 8 -0.93 -4.14 4.73
CA GLN A 8 -1.63 -4.10 6.00
C GLN A 8 -3.05 -3.62 5.76
N GLY A 9 -3.98 -4.58 5.66
CA GLY A 9 -5.40 -4.32 5.56
C GLY A 9 -6.07 -4.17 6.94
N THR A 10 -7.32 -3.72 6.92
CA THR A 10 -8.14 -3.59 8.14
C THR A 10 -8.56 -4.96 8.70
N THR A 11 -8.71 -5.97 7.83
CA THR A 11 -9.14 -7.34 8.17
C THR A 11 -8.00 -8.32 8.32
N GLY A 12 -6.75 -7.92 8.02
CA GLY A 12 -5.61 -8.81 8.07
C GLY A 12 -4.36 -8.20 7.43
N ILE A 13 -3.24 -8.90 7.55
CA ILE A 13 -1.98 -8.53 6.92
C ILE A 13 -1.57 -9.59 5.91
N ARG A 14 -1.12 -9.15 4.73
CA ARG A 14 -0.55 -10.00 3.69
C ARG A 14 0.92 -9.70 3.54
N SER A 15 1.74 -10.73 3.43
CA SER A 15 3.10 -10.63 2.94
C SER A 15 3.28 -11.47 1.68
N ILE A 16 3.98 -10.93 0.69
CA ILE A 16 4.27 -11.62 -0.57
C ILE A 16 5.75 -11.41 -0.89
N LEU A 17 6.44 -12.50 -1.23
CA LEU A 17 7.79 -12.48 -1.76
C LEU A 17 7.73 -12.64 -3.28
N PHE A 18 8.34 -11.71 -3.99
CA PHE A 18 8.50 -11.75 -5.44
C PHE A 18 9.97 -11.99 -5.81
N ASP A 19 10.20 -12.78 -6.86
CA ASP A 19 11.51 -12.83 -7.51
C ASP A 19 11.70 -11.65 -8.47
N GLN A 20 12.85 -11.65 -9.16
CA GLN A 20 13.24 -10.60 -10.09
C GLN A 20 12.39 -10.54 -11.37
N ASP A 21 11.67 -11.61 -11.70
CA ASP A 21 10.78 -11.70 -12.85
C ASP A 21 9.33 -11.36 -12.45
N GLY A 22 9.12 -10.93 -11.20
CA GLY A 22 7.81 -10.59 -10.65
C GLY A 22 6.98 -11.80 -10.26
N GLN A 23 7.54 -13.01 -10.25
CA GLN A 23 6.83 -14.22 -9.87
C GLN A 23 6.72 -14.34 -8.36
N ILE A 24 5.58 -14.83 -7.88
CA ILE A 24 5.36 -15.08 -6.45
C ILE A 24 6.20 -16.28 -6.03
N VAL A 25 7.18 -16.04 -5.16
CA VAL A 25 8.00 -17.07 -4.52
C VAL A 25 7.29 -17.64 -3.29
N ASP A 26 6.68 -16.77 -2.49
CA ASP A 26 5.87 -17.17 -1.34
C ASP A 26 4.83 -16.10 -0.99
N SER A 27 3.75 -16.49 -0.33
CA SER A 27 2.80 -15.53 0.25
C SER A 27 2.19 -16.04 1.55
N ARG A 28 1.93 -15.13 2.49
CA ARG A 28 1.21 -15.41 3.72
C ARG A 28 0.13 -14.35 3.93
N TYR A 29 -1.00 -14.79 4.46
CA TYR A 29 -2.07 -13.91 4.91
C TYR A 29 -2.43 -14.32 6.33
N MET A 30 -2.52 -13.33 7.21
CA MET A 30 -2.97 -13.51 8.58
C MET A 30 -4.16 -12.59 8.80
N GLU A 31 -5.32 -13.19 9.08
CA GLU A 31 -6.56 -12.47 9.34
C GLU A 31 -6.55 -11.89 10.77
N TYR A 32 -7.08 -10.67 10.92
CA TYR A 32 -7.39 -10.07 12.21
C TYR A 32 -8.87 -10.27 12.49
N THR A 33 -9.21 -10.76 13.69
CA THR A 33 -10.60 -10.80 14.12
C THR A 33 -11.13 -9.37 14.34
N GLN A 34 -12.16 -8.99 13.58
CA GLN A 34 -12.90 -7.75 13.76
C GLN A 34 -14.13 -8.01 14.64
N TYR A 35 -14.30 -7.23 15.71
CA TYR A 35 -15.45 -7.33 16.61
C TYR A 35 -16.49 -6.26 16.25
N TYR A 36 -17.75 -6.65 16.14
CA TYR A 36 -18.86 -5.75 15.79
C TYR A 36 -19.93 -5.76 16.88
N PRO A 37 -19.71 -5.07 18.02
CA PRO A 37 -20.64 -5.14 19.16
C PRO A 37 -21.96 -4.41 18.91
N LYS A 38 -22.01 -3.48 17.95
CA LYS A 38 -23.22 -2.76 17.52
C LYS A 38 -23.20 -2.52 16.01
N PRO A 39 -24.35 -2.39 15.36
CA PRO A 39 -24.43 -2.00 13.95
C PRO A 39 -23.65 -0.69 13.70
N GLY A 40 -22.71 -0.73 12.75
CA GLY A 40 -21.83 0.40 12.41
C GLY A 40 -20.59 0.57 13.29
N TRP A 41 -20.34 -0.33 14.25
CA TRP A 41 -19.15 -0.29 15.11
C TRP A 41 -18.16 -1.37 14.69
N VAL A 42 -16.87 -1.00 14.59
CA VAL A 42 -15.75 -1.93 14.49
C VAL A 42 -14.88 -1.73 15.73
N GLU A 43 -14.78 -2.75 16.56
CA GLU A 43 -13.87 -2.85 17.68
C GLU A 43 -12.78 -3.88 17.36
N HIS A 44 -11.53 -3.59 17.75
CA HIS A 44 -10.40 -4.51 17.58
C HIS A 44 -10.10 -5.23 18.90
N ASP A 45 -9.71 -6.51 18.80
CA ASP A 45 -9.41 -7.40 19.93
C ASP A 45 -8.53 -6.72 21.00
N PRO A 46 -8.88 -6.76 22.29
CA PRO A 46 -8.01 -6.29 23.35
C PRO A 46 -6.66 -7.00 23.50
N LEU A 47 -6.52 -8.20 22.95
CA LEU A 47 -5.28 -8.98 22.91
C LEU A 47 -4.43 -8.68 21.66
N ASN A 48 -4.95 -7.93 20.68
CA ASN A 48 -4.13 -7.38 19.59
C ASN A 48 -3.35 -6.18 20.11
N TYR A 49 -2.04 -6.17 19.88
CA TYR A 49 -1.09 -5.16 20.35
C TYR A 49 -1.58 -3.72 20.13
N ARG A 50 -1.67 -2.93 21.22
CA ARG A 50 -2.38 -1.63 21.27
C ARG A 50 -1.48 -0.39 21.38
N GLU A 51 -0.16 -0.57 21.45
CA GLU A 51 0.73 0.58 21.52
C GLU A 51 1.15 1.04 20.13
N GLY A 52 1.78 2.21 20.07
CA GLY A 52 2.43 2.66 18.84
C GLY A 52 3.39 1.59 18.31
N ILE A 53 3.63 1.63 17.00
CA ILE A 53 4.70 0.85 16.37
C ILE A 53 5.97 0.90 17.23
N PRO A 54 6.59 -0.25 17.58
CA PRO A 54 7.82 -0.25 18.37
C PRO A 54 8.80 0.75 17.79
N ALA A 55 9.44 1.57 18.63
CA ALA A 55 10.25 2.69 18.17
C ALA A 55 11.31 2.26 17.12
N ARG A 56 11.85 1.04 17.27
CA ARG A 56 12.76 0.45 16.27
C ARG A 56 12.07 0.22 14.94
N THR A 57 10.89 -0.41 14.92
CA THR A 57 10.09 -0.61 13.70
C THR A 57 9.74 0.73 13.04
N GLY A 58 9.33 1.74 13.83
CA GLY A 58 9.07 3.08 13.32
C GLY A 58 10.30 3.72 12.67
N LEU A 59 11.47 3.60 13.30
CA LEU A 59 12.73 4.07 12.73
C LEU A 59 13.10 3.36 11.42
N GLU A 60 12.92 2.04 11.35
CA GLU A 60 13.20 1.28 10.13
C GLU A 60 12.25 1.70 8.99
N LEU A 61 10.97 1.90 9.29
CA LEU A 61 9.99 2.40 8.31
C LEU A 61 10.39 3.79 7.80
N ILE A 62 10.70 4.73 8.68
CA ILE A 62 11.14 6.08 8.30
C ILE A 62 12.42 6.01 7.45
N THR A 63 13.37 5.18 7.86
CA THR A 63 14.65 5.00 7.15
C THR A 63 14.42 4.42 5.75
N ALA A 64 13.56 3.41 5.63
CA ALA A 64 13.18 2.82 4.35
C ALA A 64 12.47 3.84 3.46
N MET A 65 11.53 4.61 4.01
CA MET A 65 10.82 5.68 3.28
C MET A 65 11.79 6.76 2.78
N ASN A 66 12.72 7.23 3.62
CA ASN A 66 13.73 8.21 3.22
C ASN A 66 14.65 7.65 2.13
N ARG A 67 15.05 6.39 2.24
CA ARG A 67 15.87 5.75 1.22
C ARG A 67 15.13 5.66 -0.11
N ILE A 68 13.86 5.26 -0.10
CA ILE A 68 13.04 5.22 -1.31
C ILE A 68 12.96 6.63 -1.91
N GLN A 69 12.64 7.66 -1.13
CA GLN A 69 12.57 9.06 -1.62
C GLN A 69 13.86 9.53 -2.28
N VAL A 70 15.01 9.33 -1.64
CA VAL A 70 16.31 9.73 -2.20
C VAL A 70 16.72 8.89 -3.41
N GLN A 71 16.18 7.67 -3.56
CA GLN A 71 16.51 6.76 -4.66
C GLN A 71 15.40 6.65 -5.71
N MET A 72 14.32 7.46 -5.65
CA MET A 72 13.20 7.37 -6.60
C MET A 72 13.66 7.47 -8.05
N GLU A 73 14.61 8.36 -8.34
CA GLU A 73 15.18 8.55 -9.68
C GLU A 73 15.87 7.30 -10.24
N THR A 74 16.29 6.36 -9.38
CA THR A 74 16.94 5.11 -9.82
C THR A 74 15.96 4.04 -10.28
N ILE A 75 14.66 4.26 -10.08
CA ILE A 75 13.62 3.31 -10.47
C ILE A 75 13.38 3.44 -11.98
N THR A 76 13.80 2.42 -12.72
CA THR A 76 13.65 2.34 -14.19
C THR A 76 12.62 1.29 -14.64
N LEU A 77 12.07 0.52 -13.71
CA LEU A 77 11.08 -0.52 -13.99
C LEU A 77 9.72 0.09 -14.34
N PRO A 78 8.94 -0.56 -15.24
CA PRO A 78 7.57 -0.15 -15.52
C PRO A 78 6.74 0.05 -14.25
N ILE A 79 6.02 1.16 -14.15
CA ILE A 79 5.30 1.54 -12.92
C ILE A 79 3.92 2.12 -13.21
N LEU A 80 2.92 1.60 -12.48
CA LEU A 80 1.58 2.15 -12.42
C LEU A 80 1.32 2.72 -11.03
N VAL A 81 1.13 4.04 -10.96
CA VAL A 81 0.77 4.76 -9.74
C VAL A 81 -0.74 5.04 -9.77
N MET A 82 -1.43 4.71 -8.69
CA MET A 82 -2.88 4.89 -8.56
C MET A 82 -3.19 5.58 -7.23
N HIS A 83 -3.89 6.73 -7.27
CA HIS A 83 -4.22 7.48 -6.06
C HIS A 83 -5.64 8.08 -6.14
N CYS A 84 -6.36 8.11 -5.03
CA CYS A 84 -7.69 8.70 -4.89
C CYS A 84 -7.58 10.18 -4.47
N SER A 85 -8.10 11.13 -5.25
CA SER A 85 -7.82 12.57 -5.03
C SER A 85 -8.35 13.11 -3.69
N SER A 86 -9.33 12.42 -3.10
CA SER A 86 -9.96 12.79 -1.82
C SER A 86 -9.56 11.85 -0.69
N ASP A 87 -8.47 11.10 -0.85
CA ASP A 87 -7.90 10.28 0.22
C ASP A 87 -7.52 11.14 1.42
N LYS A 88 -7.96 10.73 2.61
CA LYS A 88 -7.71 11.44 3.88
C LYS A 88 -6.51 10.87 4.63
N MET A 89 -6.05 9.68 4.24
CA MET A 89 -4.98 8.95 4.90
C MET A 89 -3.65 9.22 4.22
N THR A 90 -3.65 9.32 2.90
CA THR A 90 -2.44 9.62 2.10
C THR A 90 -2.66 10.85 1.23
N ASN A 91 -1.63 11.69 1.07
CA ASN A 91 -1.72 12.87 0.21
C ASN A 91 -1.42 12.49 -1.25
N PRO A 92 -2.30 12.79 -2.22
CA PRO A 92 -2.05 12.55 -3.65
C PRO A 92 -0.78 13.22 -4.18
N SER A 93 -0.32 14.31 -3.56
CA SER A 93 0.90 15.01 -3.99
C SER A 93 2.12 14.10 -3.97
N GLY A 94 2.26 13.23 -2.96
CA GLY A 94 3.39 12.31 -2.87
C GLY A 94 3.42 11.27 -3.99
N SER A 95 2.25 10.89 -4.52
CA SER A 95 2.16 10.01 -5.69
C SER A 95 2.52 10.74 -6.99
N GLN A 96 2.19 12.03 -7.10
CA GLN A 96 2.65 12.86 -8.21
C GLN A 96 4.17 13.05 -8.15
N GLU A 97 4.72 13.37 -6.98
CA GLU A 97 6.17 13.51 -6.78
C GLU A 97 6.93 12.23 -7.15
N LEU A 98 6.43 11.06 -6.74
CA LEU A 98 6.99 9.77 -7.16
C LEU A 98 6.94 9.63 -8.68
N PHE A 99 5.78 9.87 -9.31
CA PHE A 99 5.63 9.75 -10.76
C PHE A 99 6.58 10.66 -11.53
N ASP A 100 6.80 11.88 -11.04
CA ASP A 100 7.69 12.85 -11.66
C ASP A 100 9.16 12.43 -11.51
N ALA A 101 9.55 11.94 -10.32
CA ALA A 101 10.93 11.59 -9.98
C ALA A 101 11.43 10.30 -10.63
N VAL A 102 10.59 9.28 -10.83
CA VAL A 102 11.06 7.98 -11.38
C VAL A 102 11.54 8.09 -12.82
N SER A 103 12.63 7.40 -13.12
CA SER A 103 13.26 7.34 -14.46
C SER A 103 12.68 6.25 -15.37
N SER A 104 11.59 5.58 -14.97
CA SER A 104 10.92 4.61 -15.84
C SER A 104 10.40 5.27 -17.12
N GLU A 105 10.70 4.65 -18.27
CA GLU A 105 10.15 5.04 -19.57
C GLU A 105 8.68 4.61 -19.72
N ASP A 106 8.30 3.51 -19.07
CA ASP A 106 6.92 3.03 -18.99
C ASP A 106 6.35 3.40 -17.62
N LYS A 107 5.74 4.57 -17.53
CA LYS A 107 5.09 5.04 -16.30
C LYS A 107 3.70 5.57 -16.57
N THR A 108 2.75 5.14 -15.75
CA THR A 108 1.35 5.61 -15.80
C THR A 108 0.91 6.10 -14.42
N LEU A 109 0.30 7.29 -14.36
CA LEU A 109 -0.38 7.80 -13.17
C LEU A 109 -1.89 7.86 -13.43
N LYS A 110 -2.68 7.25 -12.54
CA LYS A 110 -4.15 7.35 -12.53
C LYS A 110 -4.61 8.00 -11.22
N LEU A 111 -5.16 9.20 -11.34
CA LEU A 111 -5.81 9.90 -10.24
C LEU A 111 -7.33 9.72 -10.33
N TYR A 112 -7.93 9.16 -9.28
CA TYR A 112 -9.36 8.96 -9.18
C TYR A 112 -10.00 10.14 -8.45
N ASN A 113 -10.55 11.07 -9.22
CA ASN A 113 -11.10 12.31 -8.69
C ASN A 113 -12.36 12.05 -7.84
N GLY A 114 -12.40 12.66 -6.65
CA GLY A 114 -13.53 12.59 -5.72
C GLY A 114 -13.62 11.31 -4.91
N LEU A 115 -12.87 10.27 -5.27
CA LEU A 115 -12.88 8.99 -4.54
C LEU A 115 -11.99 9.07 -3.30
N ILE A 116 -12.33 8.26 -2.31
CA ILE A 116 -11.58 8.10 -1.06
C ILE A 116 -10.91 6.71 -0.98
N HIS A 117 -10.10 6.50 0.05
CA HIS A 117 -9.52 5.20 0.34
C HIS A 117 -10.62 4.13 0.52
N ASN A 118 -10.55 3.01 -0.21
CA ASN A 118 -11.55 1.92 -0.23
C ASN A 118 -12.95 2.29 -0.71
N ASP A 119 -13.09 3.29 -1.59
CA ASP A 119 -14.37 3.57 -2.25
C ASP A 119 -14.90 2.34 -3.03
N PRO A 120 -16.15 1.88 -2.84
CA PRO A 120 -16.73 0.76 -3.58
C PRO A 120 -16.70 0.94 -5.10
N GLU A 121 -16.79 2.18 -5.58
CA GLU A 121 -16.70 2.49 -7.02
C GLU A 121 -15.29 2.17 -7.59
N LYS A 122 -14.27 2.19 -6.72
CA LYS A 122 -12.89 1.77 -7.06
C LYS A 122 -12.78 0.26 -7.29
N GLN A 123 -13.63 -0.57 -6.67
CA GLN A 123 -13.58 -2.03 -6.85
C GLN A 123 -13.93 -2.46 -8.29
N GLN A 124 -14.81 -1.71 -8.98
CA GLN A 124 -15.08 -1.93 -10.41
C GLN A 124 -13.88 -1.60 -11.30
N VAL A 125 -13.03 -0.65 -10.88
CA VAL A 125 -11.84 -0.26 -11.65
C VAL A 125 -10.72 -1.30 -11.56
N PHE A 126 -10.53 -1.93 -10.39
CA PHE A 126 -9.56 -3.01 -10.24
C PHE A 126 -9.94 -4.27 -11.05
N MET A 127 -11.24 -4.52 -11.27
CA MET A 127 -11.71 -5.62 -12.12
C MET A 127 -11.26 -5.50 -13.58
N ILE A 128 -10.96 -4.29 -14.06
CA ILE A 128 -10.54 -4.03 -15.45
C ILE A 128 -9.02 -4.28 -15.65
N LEU A 129 -8.24 -4.39 -14.58
CA LEU A 129 -6.79 -4.62 -14.62
C LEU A 129 -6.40 -6.11 -14.54
N LEU A 130 -7.38 -7.01 -14.39
CA LEU A 130 -7.19 -8.47 -14.31
C LEU A 130 -7.66 -9.21 -15.59
N ILE A 131 -7.82 -8.49 -16.70
CA ILE A 131 -8.03 -9.02 -18.06
C ILE A 131 -6.80 -8.75 -18.90
#